data_AF-A0A8S0FEF8-F1
#
_entry.id   AF-A0A8S0FEF8-F1
#
_cell.length_a   1.000
_cell.length_b   1.000
_cell.length_c   1.000
_cell.angle_alpha   90.00
_cell.angle_beta   90.00
_cell.angle_gamma   90.00
#
_symmetry.space_group_name_H-M   'P 1'
#
loop_
_entity.id
_entity.type
_entity.pdbx_description
1 polymer ?
#
loop_
_entity_poly.entity_id
_entity_poly.type
_entity_poly.pdbx_seq_one_letter_code
_entity_poly.pdbx_strand_id
1 'polypeptide(L)' 'MIARAIIHALNEASITLPVVVRLSGNNAAEGQRLLAESGLTVEAVDSLDDAAKRIIALLN' A
#
# COMPACT_ATOMS: atom_id res chain seq x y z
N MET A 1 -13.81 0.26 -4.04
CA MET A 1 -12.87 0.69 -2.98
C MET A 1 -11.48 0.83 -3.57
N ILE A 2 -10.71 1.86 -3.19
CA ILE A 2 -9.39 2.16 -3.76
C ILE A 2 -8.39 1.01 -3.53
N ALA A 3 -8.36 0.39 -2.35
CA ALA A 3 -7.45 -0.71 -2.04
C ALA A 3 -7.53 -1.89 -3.03
N ARG A 4 -8.74 -2.29 -3.45
CA ARG A 4 -8.93 -3.36 -4.44
C ARG A 4 -8.37 -3.00 -5.82
N ALA A 5 -8.51 -1.75 -6.22
CA ALA A 5 -7.95 -1.26 -7.48
C ALA A 5 -6.42 -1.27 -7.46
N ILE A 6 -5.82 -0.90 -6.31
CA ILE A 6 -4.36 -0.99 -6.11
C ILE A 6 -3.89 -2.43 -6.20
N ILE A 7 -4.51 -3.37 -5.46
CA ILE A 7 -4.15 -4.79 -5.49
C ILE A 7 -4.22 -5.36 -6.91
N HIS A 8 -5.27 -5.00 -7.67
CA HIS A 8 -5.41 -5.43 -9.05
C HIS A 8 -4.29 -4.89 -9.94
N ALA A 9 -3.99 -3.59 -9.85
CA ALA A 9 -2.92 -2.96 -10.62
C ALA A 9 -1.54 -3.56 -10.29
N LEU A 10 -1.26 -3.86 -9.02
CA LEU A 10 0.01 -4.45 -8.60
C LEU A 10 0.20 -5.87 -9.14
N ASN A 11 -0.88 -6.66 -9.19
CA ASN A 11 -0.86 -8.01 -9.77
C ASN A 11 -0.62 -7.99 -11.28
N GLU A 12 -1.22 -7.03 -12.01
CA GLU A 12 -1.06 -6.93 -13.47
C GLU A 12 0.31 -6.36 -13.87
N ALA A 13 0.80 -5.36 -13.13
CA ALA A 13 1.98 -4.59 -13.51
C ALA A 13 3.32 -5.28 -13.18
N SER A 14 3.32 -6.47 -12.56
CA SER A 14 4.54 -7.20 -12.16
C SER A 14 5.57 -6.30 -11.45
N ILE A 15 5.11 -5.47 -10.51
CA ILE A 15 5.97 -4.50 -9.85
C ILE A 15 7.01 -5.21 -8.98
N THR A 16 8.28 -4.95 -9.23
CA THR A 16 9.41 -5.53 -8.50
C THR A 16 9.90 -4.65 -7.34
N LEU A 17 9.50 -3.38 -7.32
CA LEU A 17 9.84 -2.42 -6.28
C LEU A 17 8.80 -2.41 -5.16
N PRO A 18 9.19 -2.11 -3.90
CA PRO A 18 8.25 -1.99 -2.79
C PRO A 18 7.28 -0.82 -3.02
N VAL A 19 6.03 -1.00 -2.61
CA VAL A 19 4.98 0.03 -2.71
C VAL A 19 4.49 0.42 -1.33
N VAL A 20 4.41 1.72 -1.06
CA VAL A 20 3.84 2.24 0.20
C VAL A 20 2.61 3.08 -0.14
N VAL A 21 1.49 2.81 0.54
CA VAL A 21 0.20 3.43 0.30
C VAL A 21 -0.29 4.11 1.57
N ARG A 22 -0.67 5.38 1.45
CA ARG A 22 -1.40 6.09 2.51
C ARG A 22 -2.86 6.21 2.10
N LEU A 23 -3.74 5.46 2.75
CA LEU A 23 -5.19 5.51 2.51
C LEU A 23 -5.88 6.52 3.43
N SER A 24 -6.94 7.17 2.95
CA SER A 24 -7.74 8.10 3.75
C SER A 24 -9.18 8.20 3.30
N GLY A 25 -10.04 8.61 4.23
CA GLY A 25 -11.47 8.71 4.04
C GLY A 25 -12.21 7.46 4.51
N ASN A 26 -13.41 7.26 3.96
CA ASN A 26 -14.29 6.16 4.38
C ASN A 26 -13.66 4.80 4.05
N ASN A 27 -13.75 3.87 5.00
CA ASN A 27 -13.23 2.51 4.88
C ASN A 27 -11.70 2.42 4.70
N ALA A 28 -10.95 3.44 5.14
CA ALA A 28 -9.48 3.40 5.12
C ALA A 28 -8.93 2.20 5.90
N ALA A 29 -9.47 1.93 7.10
CA ALA A 29 -9.08 0.78 7.92
C ALA A 29 -9.36 -0.56 7.23
N GLU A 30 -10.50 -0.70 6.55
CA GLU A 30 -10.81 -1.89 5.76
C GLU A 30 -9.86 -2.02 4.56
N GLY A 31 -9.56 -0.91 3.87
CA GLY A 31 -8.61 -0.89 2.78
C GLY A 31 -7.19 -1.28 3.20
N GLN A 32 -6.74 -0.84 4.38
CA GLN A 32 -5.45 -1.22 4.97
C GLN A 32 -5.40 -2.73 5.26
N ARG A 33 -6.47 -3.30 5.85
CA ARG A 33 -6.58 -4.75 6.08
C ARG A 33 -6.49 -5.54 4.78
N LEU A 34 -7.24 -5.13 3.75
CA LEU A 34 -7.21 -5.78 2.44
C LEU A 34 -5.82 -5.76 1.79
N LEU A 35 -5.08 -4.64 1.93
CA LEU A 35 -3.71 -4.54 1.44
C LEU A 35 -2.76 -5.47 2.21
N ALA A 36 -2.87 -5.52 3.54
CA ALA A 36 -2.05 -6.40 4.37
C ALA A 36 -2.31 -7.90 4.11
N GLU A 37 -3.56 -8.27 3.83
CA GLU A 37 -3.96 -9.65 3.54
C GLU A 37 -3.65 -10.07 2.08
N SER A 38 -3.25 -9.13 1.21
CA SER A 38 -3.06 -9.39 -0.22
C SER A 38 -1.83 -10.26 -0.55
N GLY A 39 -0.88 -10.39 0.37
CA GLY A 39 0.38 -11.09 0.14
C GLY A 39 1.33 -10.39 -0.85
N LEU A 40 0.99 -9.18 -1.29
CA LEU A 40 1.83 -8.35 -2.16
C LEU A 40 2.84 -7.56 -1.34
N THR A 41 3.93 -7.14 -1.98
CA THR A 41 4.94 -6.23 -1.39
C THR A 41 4.39 -4.79 -1.34
N VAL A 42 3.29 -4.60 -0.61
CA VAL A 42 2.61 -3.33 -0.40
C VAL A 42 2.39 -3.09 1.08
N GLU A 43 2.76 -1.90 1.54
CA GLU A 43 2.58 -1.49 2.93
C GLU A 43 1.63 -0.31 3.03
N ALA A 44 0.66 -0.41 3.93
CA ALA A 44 -0.27 0.66 4.18
C ALA A 44 0.09 1.42 5.47
N VAL A 45 0.13 2.75 5.40
CA VAL A 45 0.50 3.63 6.52
C VAL A 45 -0.53 4.74 6.72
N ASP A 46 -0.47 5.41 7.87
CA ASP A 46 -1.49 6.38 8.29
C ASP A 46 -1.17 7.82 7.85
N SER A 47 0.11 8.20 7.84
CA SER A 47 0.56 9.56 7.53
C SER A 47 1.46 9.62 6.29
N LEU A 48 1.53 10.80 5.67
CA LEU A 48 2.45 11.05 4.55
C LEU A 48 3.91 10.99 5.00
N ASP A 49 4.21 11.46 6.22
CA ASP A 49 5.56 11.42 6.78
C ASP A 49 6.03 9.98 6.99
N ASP A 50 5.14 9.11 7.48
CA ASP A 50 5.44 7.68 7.63
C ASP A 50 5.59 7.01 6.28
N ALA A 51 4.79 7.39 5.27
CA ALA A 51 4.94 6.88 3.91
C ALA A 51 6.31 7.20 3.33
N ALA A 52 6.75 8.45 3.48
CA ALA A 52 8.05 8.90 3.01
C ALA A 52 9.21 8.20 3.73
N LYS A 53 9.16 8.08 5.06
CA LYS A 53 10.18 7.36 5.84
C LYS A 53 10.22 5.89 5.46
N ARG A 54 9.06 5.26 5.29
CA ARG A 54 8.97 3.82 5.03
C ARG A 54 9.49 3.47 3.65
N ILE A 55 9.13 4.22 2.61
CA ILE A 55 9.62 3.92 1.27
C ILE A 55 11.15 4.05 1.19
N ILE A 56 11.75 5.04 1.87
CA ILE A 56 13.21 5.18 1.97
C ILE A 56 13.82 3.97 2.69
N ALA A 57 13.23 3.52 3.79
CA ALA A 57 13.72 2.37 4.54
C ALA A 57 13.64 1.04 3.77
N LEU A 58 12.73 0.91 2.79
CA LEU A 58 12.58 -0.29 1.97
C LEU A 58 13.50 -0.33 0.75
N LEU A 59 14.17 0.77 0.41
CA LEU A 59 15.06 0.89 -0.74
C LEU A 59 16.55 0.92 -0.37
N ASN A 60 16.87 0.98 0.92
CA ASN A 60 18.23 0.90 1.47
C ASN A 60 18.51 -0.49 2.04
#